data_AF-A0A0P8AMX5-F1
#
_entry.id   AF-A0A0P8AMX5-F1
#
_cell.length_a   1.000
_cell.length_b   1.000
_cell.length_c   1.000
_cell.angle_alpha   90.00
_cell.angle_beta   90.00
_cell.angle_gamma   90.00
#
_symmetry.space_group_name_H-M   'P 1'
#
loop_
_entity.id
_entity.type
_entity.pdbx_description
1 polymer ?
#
loop_
_entity_poly.entity_id
_entity_poly.type
_entity_poly.pdbx_seq_one_letter_code
_entity_poly.pdbx_strand_id
1 'polypeptide(L)'
;MQLFSSWTGGEFLLFYAVLLAMAVAASWWIPLNLRPAGRRDESLDSESLALLAGGPQRHADSVIADLYAQGGLADAGDGKLSVVNSAIPASVAGKAVLALESPFKVNAARAALAVHAERVTARLRRQGLVAFAEEVNRLRWLAITPFGVLFVTGLYRQRAGSALDEPTGGLVGLLIVTVMAAVIRFATVDTRTAGGIETYHRMCDRAERMRRAPQPHEAALA
;
A
#
# COMPACT_ATOMS: atom_id res chain seq x y z
N MET A 1 -26.40 -16.73 28.39
CA MET A 1 -26.87 -16.05 27.15
C MET A 1 -27.23 -17.13 26.13
N GLN A 2 -28.52 -17.43 25.97
CA GLN A 2 -29.04 -18.55 25.16
C GLN A 2 -29.42 -18.14 23.72
N LEU A 3 -28.87 -17.03 23.19
CA LEU A 3 -29.33 -16.43 21.93
C LEU A 3 -29.10 -17.30 20.68
N PHE A 4 -28.35 -18.40 20.78
CA PHE A 4 -27.98 -19.24 19.63
C PHE A 4 -28.30 -20.74 19.79
N SER A 5 -28.95 -21.17 20.87
CA SER A 5 -29.21 -22.60 21.11
C SER A 5 -30.38 -23.17 20.30
N SER A 6 -31.19 -22.32 19.67
CA SER A 6 -32.37 -22.72 18.88
C SER A 6 -32.14 -22.70 17.37
N TRP A 7 -30.93 -22.37 16.91
CA TRP A 7 -30.64 -22.21 15.49
C TRP A 7 -30.01 -23.47 14.94
N THR A 8 -30.61 -24.04 13.90
CA THR A 8 -30.03 -25.14 13.14
C THR A 8 -28.66 -24.72 12.57
N GLY A 9 -27.74 -25.67 12.39
CA GLY A 9 -26.39 -25.39 11.85
C GLY A 9 -26.42 -24.57 10.55
N GLY A 10 -27.40 -24.81 9.68
CA GLY A 10 -27.61 -24.07 8.43
C GLY A 10 -27.99 -22.60 8.61
N GLU A 11 -28.90 -22.28 9.54
CA GLU A 11 -29.33 -20.89 9.80
C GLU A 11 -28.17 -20.04 10.32
N PHE A 12 -27.30 -20.62 11.14
CA PHE A 12 -26.11 -19.92 11.60
C PHE A 12 -25.07 -19.73 10.51
N LEU A 13 -24.89 -20.71 9.64
CA LEU A 13 -23.99 -20.56 8.49
C LEU A 13 -24.42 -19.38 7.62
N LEU A 14 -25.72 -19.23 7.36
CA LEU A 14 -26.26 -18.10 6.60
C LEU A 14 -26.05 -16.78 7.34
N PHE A 15 -26.36 -16.73 8.64
CA PHE A 15 -26.11 -15.56 9.46
C PHE A 15 -24.63 -15.15 9.49
N TYR A 16 -23.73 -16.11 9.66
CA TYR A 16 -22.29 -15.88 9.66
C TYR A 16 -21.81 -15.38 8.29
N ALA A 17 -22.32 -15.95 7.19
CA ALA A 17 -22.01 -15.49 5.84
C ALA A 17 -22.48 -14.05 5.59
N VAL A 18 -23.69 -13.68 6.04
CA VAL A 18 -24.20 -12.31 5.95
C VAL A 18 -23.33 -11.35 6.76
N LEU A 19 -22.97 -11.71 7.99
CA LEU A 19 -22.05 -10.92 8.81
C LEU A 19 -20.68 -10.76 8.14
N LEU A 20 -20.14 -11.83 7.55
CA LEU A 20 -18.88 -11.78 6.81
C LEU A 20 -18.95 -10.79 5.64
N ALA A 21 -20.04 -10.82 4.86
CA ALA A 21 -20.25 -9.85 3.79
C ALA A 21 -20.33 -8.41 4.33
N MET A 22 -21.02 -8.18 5.45
CA MET A 22 -21.06 -6.87 6.11
C MET A 22 -19.69 -6.43 6.62
N ALA A 23 -18.89 -7.34 7.17
CA ALA A 23 -17.52 -7.04 7.61
C ALA A 23 -16.61 -6.65 6.44
N VAL A 24 -16.74 -7.34 5.29
CA VAL A 24 -16.05 -6.97 4.05
C VAL A 24 -16.45 -5.56 3.61
N ALA A 25 -17.76 -5.26 3.55
CA ALA A 25 -18.26 -3.95 3.19
C ALA A 25 -17.76 -2.84 4.15
N ALA A 26 -17.82 -3.09 5.47
CA ALA A 26 -17.31 -2.18 6.48
C ALA A 26 -15.79 -1.95 6.32
N SER A 27 -15.02 -2.98 5.99
CA SER A 27 -13.58 -2.86 5.76
C SER A 27 -13.23 -1.99 4.56
N TRP A 28 -14.12 -1.84 3.59
CA TRP A 28 -13.97 -0.91 2.47
C TRP A 28 -14.44 0.49 2.84
N TRP A 29 -15.55 0.60 3.55
CA TRP A 29 -16.16 1.87 3.94
C TRP A 29 -15.34 2.67 4.97
N ILE A 30 -14.77 1.99 5.98
CA ILE A 30 -13.96 2.60 7.05
C ILE A 30 -12.81 3.46 6.49
N PRO A 31 -11.90 2.95 5.65
CA PRO A 31 -10.80 3.75 5.12
C PRO A 31 -11.23 4.80 4.10
N LEU A 32 -12.43 4.73 3.54
CA LEU A 32 -12.96 5.78 2.67
C LEU A 32 -13.46 6.98 3.48
N ASN A 33 -14.10 6.76 4.62
CA ASN A 33 -14.70 7.83 5.43
C ASN A 33 -13.81 8.33 6.59
N LEU A 34 -12.94 7.47 7.13
CA LEU A 34 -12.10 7.79 8.29
C LEU A 34 -10.64 8.04 7.90
N ARG A 35 -10.33 8.12 6.60
CA ARG A 35 -8.99 8.50 6.14
C ARG A 35 -8.69 9.95 6.53
N PRO A 36 -7.45 10.25 6.95
CA PRO A 36 -7.03 11.63 7.15
C PRO A 36 -7.19 12.41 5.83
N ALA A 37 -7.85 13.57 5.90
CA ALA A 37 -8.04 14.45 4.74
C ALA A 37 -6.69 14.87 4.13
N GLY A 38 -5.66 15.04 4.95
CA GLY A 38 -4.35 15.54 4.52
C GLY A 38 -4.40 17.00 4.08
N ARG A 39 -3.28 17.54 3.59
CA ARG A 39 -3.25 18.84 2.90
C ARG A 39 -2.91 18.64 1.43
N ARG A 40 -3.46 19.50 0.57
CA ARG A 40 -3.12 19.57 -0.85
C ARG A 40 -1.85 20.41 -0.99
N ASP A 41 -0.91 19.94 -1.80
CA ASP A 41 0.28 20.70 -2.18
C ASP A 41 0.33 20.79 -3.70
N GLU A 42 0.37 22.02 -4.23
CA GLU A 42 0.33 22.26 -5.68
C GLU A 42 1.72 22.20 -6.33
N SER A 43 2.80 22.17 -5.55
CA SER A 43 4.18 22.18 -6.05
C SER A 43 4.97 20.93 -5.66
N LEU A 44 4.45 19.74 -5.99
CA LEU A 44 5.22 18.51 -5.82
C LEU A 44 6.24 18.32 -6.95
N ASP A 45 7.48 18.07 -6.55
CA ASP A 45 8.55 17.67 -7.45
C ASP A 45 8.30 16.25 -8.01
N SER A 46 8.87 15.95 -9.18
CA SER A 46 8.67 14.68 -9.91
C SER A 46 9.06 13.45 -9.05
N GLU A 47 10.10 13.57 -8.24
CA GLU A 47 10.53 12.52 -7.30
C GLU A 47 9.50 12.27 -6.20
N SER A 48 8.91 13.35 -5.67
CA SER A 48 7.86 13.28 -4.65
C SER A 48 6.59 12.62 -5.20
N LEU A 49 6.25 12.90 -6.46
CA LEU A 49 5.14 12.25 -7.17
C LEU A 49 5.39 10.76 -7.40
N ALA A 50 6.59 10.37 -7.84
CA ALA A 50 6.95 8.98 -8.06
C ALA A 50 6.87 8.16 -6.76
N LEU A 51 7.35 8.74 -5.64
CA LEU A 51 7.22 8.17 -4.31
C LEU A 51 5.76 8.06 -3.87
N LEU A 52 4.93 9.06 -4.17
CA LEU A 52 3.50 9.00 -3.87
C LEU A 52 2.78 7.94 -4.72
N ALA A 53 3.20 7.72 -5.97
CA ALA A 53 2.57 6.82 -6.93
C ALA A 53 2.90 5.34 -6.72
N GLY A 54 4.12 5.03 -6.27
CA GLY A 54 4.63 3.66 -6.15
C GLY A 54 5.10 3.25 -4.76
N GLY A 55 5.29 4.20 -3.85
CA GLY A 55 6.00 3.97 -2.59
C GLY A 55 7.52 3.82 -2.79
N PRO A 56 8.29 3.73 -1.68
CA PRO A 56 9.74 3.77 -1.70
C PRO A 56 10.37 2.59 -2.46
N GLN A 57 9.76 1.41 -2.40
CA GLN A 57 10.30 0.21 -3.04
C GLN A 57 10.16 0.24 -4.56
N ARG A 58 8.97 0.60 -5.08
CA ARG A 58 8.77 0.77 -6.54
C ARG A 58 9.56 1.95 -7.09
N HIS A 59 9.71 3.02 -6.31
CA HIS A 59 10.57 4.14 -6.68
C HIS A 59 12.02 3.68 -6.85
N ALA A 60 12.55 2.91 -5.90
CA ALA A 60 13.90 2.37 -6.00
C ALA A 60 14.10 1.47 -7.24
N ASP A 61 13.12 0.60 -7.53
CA ASP A 61 13.14 -0.22 -8.74
C ASP A 61 13.18 0.62 -10.02
N SER A 62 12.35 1.66 -10.11
CA SER A 62 12.33 2.55 -11.27
C SER A 62 13.64 3.30 -11.47
N VAL A 63 14.28 3.77 -10.39
CA VAL A 63 15.55 4.50 -10.47
C VAL A 63 16.68 3.57 -10.91
N ILE A 64 16.74 2.35 -10.38
CA ILE A 64 17.75 1.36 -10.80
C ILE A 64 17.55 0.99 -12.27
N ALA A 65 16.31 0.77 -12.70
CA ALA A 65 16.00 0.44 -14.09
C ALA A 65 16.35 1.57 -15.06
N ASP A 66 16.06 2.83 -14.70
CA ASP A 66 16.39 4.01 -15.51
C ASP A 66 17.91 4.21 -15.63
N LEU A 67 18.66 4.06 -14.52
CA LEU A 67 20.13 4.11 -14.55
C LEU A 67 20.74 2.98 -15.40
N TYR A 68 20.12 1.80 -15.40
CA TYR A 68 20.54 0.70 -16.27
C TYR A 68 20.24 1.00 -17.75
N ALA A 69 19.04 1.51 -18.06
CA ALA A 69 18.63 1.88 -19.41
C ALA A 69 19.48 3.01 -20.02
N GLN A 70 19.91 3.97 -19.19
CA GLN A 70 20.79 5.07 -19.59
C GLN A 70 22.28 4.67 -19.62
N GLY A 71 22.62 3.42 -19.30
CA GLY A 71 23.99 2.92 -19.33
C GLY A 71 24.88 3.39 -18.18
N GLY A 72 24.30 3.91 -17.09
CA GLY A 72 25.05 4.28 -15.89
C GLY A 72 25.45 3.06 -15.05
N LEU A 73 24.65 1.99 -15.10
CA LEU A 73 24.89 0.74 -14.40
C LEU A 73 25.03 -0.42 -15.39
N ALA A 74 25.93 -1.36 -15.09
CA ALA A 74 26.01 -2.64 -15.77
C ALA A 74 26.04 -3.80 -14.78
N ASP A 75 25.64 -4.98 -15.26
CA ASP A 75 25.78 -6.22 -14.51
C ASP A 75 27.26 -6.57 -14.34
N ALA A 76 27.70 -6.73 -13.09
CA ALA A 76 29.05 -7.13 -12.72
C ALA A 76 29.16 -8.64 -12.45
N GLY A 77 28.07 -9.39 -12.65
CA GLY A 77 27.96 -10.80 -12.32
C GLY A 77 27.63 -11.04 -10.85
N ASP A 78 27.13 -12.25 -10.55
CA ASP A 78 26.86 -12.71 -9.18
C ASP A 78 25.86 -11.82 -8.41
N GLY A 79 24.90 -11.23 -9.12
CA GLY A 79 23.88 -10.33 -8.58
C GLY A 79 24.41 -8.96 -8.14
N LYS A 80 25.56 -8.53 -8.68
CA LYS A 80 26.20 -7.24 -8.38
C LYS A 80 26.07 -6.31 -9.57
N LEU A 81 26.02 -5.02 -9.27
CA LEU A 81 26.01 -3.92 -10.23
C LEU A 81 27.33 -3.17 -10.12
N SER A 82 27.81 -2.67 -11.25
CA SER A 82 28.93 -1.74 -11.33
C SER A 82 28.50 -0.45 -11.99
N VAL A 83 28.98 0.67 -11.47
CA VAL A 83 28.84 1.97 -12.12
C VAL A 83 29.80 2.01 -13.31
N VAL A 84 29.23 2.16 -14.50
CA VAL A 84 29.99 2.27 -15.76
C VAL A 84 30.15 3.72 -16.16
N ASN A 85 29.10 4.52 -15.95
CA ASN A 85 29.10 5.93 -16.28
C ASN A 85 28.40 6.74 -15.19
N SER A 86 29.17 7.52 -14.42
CA SER A 86 28.68 8.40 -13.37
C SER A 86 28.28 9.79 -13.87
N ALA A 87 28.60 10.13 -15.12
CA ALA A 87 28.33 11.44 -15.72
C ALA A 87 26.97 11.51 -16.45
N ILE A 88 26.12 10.49 -16.31
CA ILE A 88 24.79 10.48 -16.92
C ILE A 88 23.82 11.44 -16.21
N PRO A 89 22.82 11.98 -16.92
CA PRO A 89 21.75 12.77 -16.31
C PRO A 89 20.89 11.91 -15.35
N ALA A 90 21.22 11.91 -14.06
CA ALA A 90 20.48 11.18 -13.05
C ALA A 90 19.68 12.10 -12.11
N SER A 91 18.56 11.59 -11.59
CA SER A 91 17.81 12.19 -10.48
C SER A 91 18.68 12.30 -9.21
N VAL A 92 18.26 13.09 -8.21
CA VAL A 92 19.03 13.24 -6.96
C VAL A 92 19.25 11.87 -6.29
N ALA A 93 18.21 11.04 -6.24
CA ALA A 93 18.30 9.64 -5.82
C ALA A 93 19.25 8.80 -6.70
N GLY A 94 19.19 8.97 -8.03
CA GLY A 94 20.07 8.25 -8.95
C GLY A 94 21.55 8.60 -8.78
N LYS A 95 21.86 9.87 -8.51
CA LYS A 95 23.23 10.32 -8.18
C LYS A 95 23.77 9.67 -6.91
N ALA A 96 22.92 9.44 -5.91
CA ALA A 96 23.33 8.71 -4.71
C ALA A 96 23.74 7.27 -5.03
N VAL A 97 23.06 6.60 -5.97
CA VAL A 97 23.43 5.25 -6.45
C VAL A 97 24.73 5.27 -7.25
N LEU A 98 24.92 6.25 -8.12
CA LEU A 98 26.14 6.40 -8.92
C LEU A 98 27.37 6.75 -8.09
N ALA A 99 27.19 7.26 -6.87
CA ALA A 99 28.26 7.57 -5.93
C ALA A 99 28.70 6.37 -5.06
N LEU A 100 28.04 5.20 -5.17
CA LEU A 100 28.46 4.01 -4.45
C LEU A 100 29.78 3.45 -5.00
N GLU A 101 30.63 2.94 -4.10
CA GLU A 101 31.81 2.18 -4.49
C GLU A 101 31.41 0.90 -5.22
N SER A 102 31.88 0.76 -6.46
CA SER A 102 31.60 -0.38 -7.32
C SER A 102 32.65 -1.48 -7.16
N PRO A 103 32.28 -2.77 -7.28
CA PRO A 103 30.94 -3.32 -7.50
C PRO A 103 30.12 -3.47 -6.20
N PHE A 104 28.81 -3.26 -6.26
CA PHE A 104 27.90 -3.37 -5.11
C PHE A 104 26.69 -4.28 -5.40
N LYS A 105 26.09 -4.84 -4.35
CA LYS A 105 24.85 -5.64 -4.49
C LYS A 105 23.65 -4.73 -4.76
N VAL A 106 22.66 -5.24 -5.49
CA VAL A 106 21.37 -4.54 -5.71
C VAL A 106 20.73 -4.07 -4.40
N ASN A 107 20.85 -4.85 -3.33
CA ASN A 107 20.33 -4.49 -2.00
C ASN A 107 21.03 -3.25 -1.40
N ALA A 108 22.30 -3.01 -1.70
CA ALA A 108 23.01 -1.81 -1.26
C ALA A 108 22.48 -0.56 -1.98
N ALA A 109 22.20 -0.66 -3.28
CA ALA A 109 21.53 0.41 -4.02
C ALA A 109 20.13 0.69 -3.47
N ARG A 110 19.34 -0.37 -3.20
CA ARG A 110 18.02 -0.22 -2.55
C ARG A 110 18.12 0.44 -1.19
N ALA A 111 19.12 0.09 -0.37
CA ALA A 111 19.32 0.69 0.94
C ALA A 111 19.69 2.19 0.83
N ALA A 112 20.58 2.56 -0.09
CA ALA A 112 20.94 3.96 -0.35
C ALA A 112 19.71 4.78 -0.80
N LEU A 113 18.91 4.22 -1.71
CA LEU A 113 17.67 4.82 -2.17
C LEU A 113 16.62 4.92 -1.06
N ALA A 114 16.53 3.92 -0.17
CA ALA A 114 15.60 3.92 0.95
C ALA A 114 15.88 5.08 1.93
N VAL A 115 17.15 5.38 2.21
CA VAL A 115 17.52 6.54 3.06
C VAL A 115 17.06 7.85 2.44
N HIS A 116 17.21 8.00 1.11
CA HIS A 116 16.75 9.20 0.41
C HIS A 116 15.22 9.29 0.38
N ALA A 117 14.57 8.17 0.05
CA ALA A 117 13.13 8.03 0.04
C ALA A 117 12.51 8.34 1.41
N GLU A 118 13.13 7.93 2.51
CA GLU A 118 12.63 8.24 3.87
C GLU A 118 12.70 9.74 4.16
N ARG A 119 13.75 10.44 3.71
CA ARG A 119 13.85 11.90 3.87
C ARG A 119 12.76 12.63 3.09
N VAL A 120 12.50 12.21 1.84
CA VAL A 120 11.43 12.79 1.02
C VAL A 120 10.06 12.44 1.62
N THR A 121 9.88 11.20 2.08
CA THR A 121 8.65 10.74 2.75
C THR A 121 8.39 11.51 4.05
N ALA A 122 9.43 11.81 4.83
CA ALA A 122 9.32 12.64 6.03
C ALA A 122 8.86 14.07 5.70
N ARG A 123 9.31 14.62 4.57
CA ARG A 123 8.83 15.91 4.07
C ARG A 123 7.36 15.84 3.64
N LEU A 124 6.98 14.79 2.90
CA LEU A 124 5.60 14.53 2.49
C LEU A 124 4.65 14.31 3.68
N ARG A 125 5.13 13.67 4.76
CA ARG A 125 4.40 13.55 6.04
C ARG A 125 4.19 14.92 6.69
N ARG A 126 5.22 15.77 6.77
CA ARG A 126 5.07 17.16 7.26
C ARG A 126 4.12 17.98 6.40
N GLN A 127 4.09 17.72 5.09
CA GLN A 127 3.13 18.33 4.17
C GLN A 127 1.71 17.78 4.35
N GLY A 128 1.52 16.64 5.01
CA GLY A 128 0.21 16.03 5.22
C GLY A 128 -0.29 15.23 4.02
N LEU A 129 0.62 14.83 3.11
CA LEU A 129 0.30 14.06 1.91
C LEU A 129 0.43 12.54 2.14
N VAL A 130 1.29 12.14 3.08
CA VAL A 130 1.45 10.75 3.53
C VAL A 130 1.05 10.66 4.99
N ALA A 131 0.21 9.67 5.34
CA ALA A 131 -0.29 9.52 6.70
C ALA A 131 0.85 9.07 7.62
N PHE A 132 0.77 9.46 8.90
CA PHE A 132 1.72 8.95 9.89
C PHE A 132 1.51 7.43 10.08
N ALA A 133 2.58 6.72 10.44
CA ALA A 133 2.53 5.27 10.59
C ALA A 133 1.48 4.85 11.63
N GLU A 134 1.30 5.66 12.68
CA GLU A 134 0.31 5.50 13.73
C GLU A 134 -1.12 5.64 13.20
N GLU A 135 -1.38 6.58 12.30
CA GLU A 135 -2.70 6.81 11.70
C GLU A 135 -3.08 5.67 10.74
N VAL A 136 -2.13 5.21 9.93
CA VAL A 136 -2.31 4.03 9.06
C VAL A 136 -2.55 2.78 9.91
N ASN A 137 -1.76 2.59 10.96
CA ASN A 137 -1.92 1.45 11.85
C ASN A 137 -3.28 1.47 12.56
N ARG A 138 -3.71 2.64 13.05
CA ARG A 138 -5.05 2.80 13.64
C ARG A 138 -6.15 2.44 12.65
N LEU A 139 -6.02 2.88 11.39
CA LEU A 139 -7.00 2.57 10.34
C LEU A 139 -6.99 1.07 9.98
N ARG A 140 -5.82 0.42 9.97
CA ARG A 140 -5.67 -1.04 9.80
C ARG A 140 -6.38 -1.80 10.92
N TRP A 141 -6.15 -1.42 12.18
CA TRP A 141 -6.81 -2.03 13.33
C TRP A 141 -8.33 -1.85 13.26
N LEU A 142 -8.81 -0.66 12.92
CA LEU A 142 -10.23 -0.39 12.78
C LEU A 142 -10.87 -1.21 11.65
N ALA A 143 -10.18 -1.34 10.51
CA ALA A 143 -10.65 -2.13 9.37
C ALA A 143 -10.66 -3.65 9.64
N ILE A 144 -9.85 -4.13 10.59
CA ILE A 144 -9.75 -5.56 10.93
C ILE A 144 -10.64 -5.96 12.11
N THR A 145 -11.00 -5.01 12.97
CA THR A 145 -11.87 -5.25 14.13
C THR A 145 -13.14 -6.05 13.79
N PRO A 146 -13.88 -5.77 12.69
CA PRO A 146 -15.05 -6.54 12.32
C PRO A 146 -14.75 -8.03 12.07
N PHE A 147 -13.62 -8.35 11.42
CA PHE A 147 -13.19 -9.73 11.19
C PHE A 147 -12.77 -10.41 12.49
N GLY A 148 -12.12 -9.69 13.41
CA GLY A 148 -11.76 -10.22 14.72
C GLY A 148 -13.01 -10.60 15.55
N VAL A 149 -14.01 -9.72 15.58
CA VAL A 149 -15.30 -9.99 16.24
C VAL A 149 -16.00 -11.20 15.64
N LEU A 150 -16.02 -11.28 14.30
CA LEU A 150 -16.57 -12.45 13.59
C LEU A 150 -15.85 -13.74 13.93
N PHE A 151 -14.52 -13.72 13.90
CA PHE A 151 -13.70 -14.89 14.16
C PHE A 151 -13.90 -15.42 15.58
N VAL A 152 -13.94 -14.53 16.58
CA VAL A 152 -14.23 -14.91 17.98
C VAL A 152 -15.64 -15.48 18.12
N THR A 153 -16.63 -14.89 17.45
CA THR A 153 -18.02 -15.37 17.47
C THR A 153 -18.14 -16.76 16.82
N GLY A 154 -17.47 -16.98 15.69
CA GLY A 154 -17.41 -18.28 15.03
C GLY A 154 -16.68 -19.33 15.85
N LEU A 155 -15.55 -19.00 16.48
CA LEU A 155 -14.83 -19.90 17.38
C LEU A 155 -15.67 -20.30 18.61
N TYR A 156 -16.39 -19.35 19.19
CA TYR A 156 -17.27 -19.62 20.33
C TYR A 156 -18.33 -20.66 19.97
N ARG A 157 -18.99 -20.50 18.82
CA ARG A 157 -19.98 -21.48 18.35
C ARG A 157 -19.34 -22.79 17.90
N GLN A 158 -18.15 -22.77 17.30
CA GLN A 158 -17.44 -24.00 16.93
C GLN A 158 -17.21 -24.89 18.16
N ARG A 159 -16.75 -24.29 19.27
CA ARG A 159 -16.54 -25.04 20.52
C ARG A 159 -17.84 -25.52 21.16
N ALA A 160 -18.92 -24.76 21.04
CA ALA A 160 -20.23 -25.18 21.51
C ALA A 160 -20.82 -26.32 20.66
N GLY A 161 -20.66 -26.25 19.33
CA GLY A 161 -21.17 -27.24 18.38
C GLY A 161 -20.36 -28.55 18.35
N SER A 162 -19.06 -28.49 18.61
CA SER A 162 -18.23 -29.71 18.77
C SER A 162 -18.59 -30.52 20.01
N ALA A 163 -19.31 -29.93 20.97
CA ALA A 163 -19.85 -30.64 22.12
C ALA A 163 -21.22 -31.30 21.83
N LEU A 164 -21.80 -31.05 20.65
CA LEU A 164 -23.14 -31.47 20.22
C LEU A 164 -23.12 -32.40 18.98
N ASP A 165 -21.95 -32.86 18.51
CA ASP A 165 -21.76 -33.70 17.31
C ASP A 165 -22.41 -33.13 16.01
N GLU A 166 -22.62 -31.81 15.95
CA GLU A 166 -23.12 -31.17 14.73
C GLU A 166 -22.03 -31.12 13.64
N PRO A 167 -22.39 -31.28 12.35
CA PRO A 167 -21.44 -31.15 11.24
C PRO A 167 -20.97 -29.70 11.08
N THR A 168 -19.90 -29.33 11.80
CA THR A 168 -19.33 -27.97 11.80
C THR A 168 -18.40 -27.67 10.62
N GLY A 169 -18.28 -28.57 9.64
CA GLY A 169 -17.33 -28.41 8.52
C GLY A 169 -17.53 -27.11 7.72
N GLY A 170 -18.78 -26.71 7.48
CA GLY A 170 -19.09 -25.46 6.78
C GLY A 170 -18.65 -24.21 7.54
N LEU A 171 -18.75 -24.23 8.88
CA LEU A 171 -18.30 -23.14 9.74
C LEU A 171 -16.78 -22.97 9.68
N VAL A 172 -16.04 -24.09 9.70
CA VAL A 172 -14.57 -24.09 9.60
C VAL A 172 -14.13 -23.47 8.27
N GLY A 173 -14.80 -23.81 7.17
CA GLY A 173 -14.55 -23.18 5.87
C GLY A 173 -14.75 -21.66 5.90
N LEU A 174 -15.87 -21.19 6.48
CA LEU A 174 -16.14 -19.76 6.63
C LEU A 174 -15.13 -19.04 7.53
N LEU A 175 -14.64 -19.68 8.60
CA LEU A 175 -13.57 -19.14 9.44
C LEU A 175 -12.27 -18.97 8.66
N ILE A 176 -11.88 -19.95 7.84
CA ILE A 176 -10.71 -19.85 6.97
C ILE A 176 -10.85 -18.68 6.00
N VAL A 177 -12.02 -18.54 5.35
CA VAL A 177 -12.30 -17.41 4.46
C VAL A 177 -12.23 -16.07 5.21
N THR A 178 -12.74 -16.01 6.45
CA THR A 178 -12.67 -14.81 7.30
C THR A 178 -11.23 -14.40 7.57
N VAL A 179 -10.37 -15.36 7.92
CA VAL A 179 -8.94 -15.12 8.16
C VAL A 179 -8.24 -14.67 6.89
N MET A 180 -8.50 -15.34 5.76
CA MET A 180 -7.91 -14.99 4.48
C MET A 180 -8.31 -13.56 4.05
N ALA A 181 -9.59 -13.20 4.19
CA ALA A 181 -10.07 -11.86 3.93
C ALA A 181 -9.38 -10.82 4.84
N ALA A 182 -9.21 -11.10 6.13
CA ALA A 182 -8.52 -10.22 7.06
C ALA A 182 -7.04 -10.01 6.68
N VAL A 183 -6.32 -11.08 6.29
CA VAL A 183 -4.91 -11.02 5.87
C VAL A 183 -4.76 -10.23 4.57
N ILE A 184 -5.57 -10.54 3.54
CA ILE A 184 -5.57 -9.80 2.28
C ILE A 184 -5.85 -8.32 2.55
N ARG A 185 -6.82 -8.02 3.43
CA ARG A 185 -7.15 -6.64 3.77
C ARG A 185 -5.99 -5.95 4.46
N PHE A 186 -5.37 -6.57 5.46
CA PHE A 186 -4.20 -6.01 6.15
C PHE A 186 -3.07 -5.67 5.18
N ALA A 187 -2.79 -6.55 4.22
CA ALA A 187 -1.75 -6.35 3.22
C ALA A 187 -2.07 -5.26 2.17
N THR A 188 -3.36 -5.06 1.86
CA THR A 188 -3.83 -4.11 0.83
C THR A 188 -4.22 -2.73 1.36
N VAL A 189 -4.13 -2.47 2.67
CA VAL A 189 -4.39 -1.13 3.21
C VAL A 189 -3.29 -0.17 2.79
N ASP A 190 -3.66 0.69 1.85
CA ASP A 190 -2.85 1.75 1.26
C ASP A 190 -2.52 2.85 2.29
N THR A 191 -1.25 3.21 2.35
CA THR A 191 -0.65 4.16 3.31
C THR A 191 -0.88 5.62 2.95
N ARG A 192 -1.42 5.91 1.76
CA ARG A 192 -1.65 7.28 1.27
C ARG A 192 -2.81 7.96 2.01
N THR A 193 -2.76 9.28 2.15
CA THR A 193 -3.90 10.09 2.65
C THR A 193 -4.89 10.37 1.52
N ALA A 194 -6.10 10.86 1.85
CA ALA A 194 -7.06 11.32 0.86
C ALA A 194 -6.49 12.47 0.01
N GLY A 195 -5.82 13.45 0.64
CA GLY A 195 -5.15 14.56 -0.04
C GLY A 195 -3.98 14.13 -0.92
N GLY A 196 -3.24 13.09 -0.52
CA GLY A 196 -2.18 12.50 -1.35
C GLY A 196 -2.75 11.86 -2.63
N ILE A 197 -3.84 11.10 -2.51
CA ILE A 197 -4.51 10.48 -3.68
C ILE A 197 -5.06 11.54 -4.62
N GLU A 198 -5.72 12.58 -4.09
CA GLU A 198 -6.26 13.66 -4.91
C GLU A 198 -5.15 14.43 -5.64
N THR A 199 -4.03 14.69 -4.97
CA THR A 199 -2.89 15.40 -5.58
C THR A 199 -2.27 14.56 -6.71
N TYR A 200 -2.14 13.24 -6.51
CA TYR A 200 -1.67 12.33 -7.55
C TYR A 200 -2.58 12.34 -8.79
N HIS A 201 -3.89 12.18 -8.59
CA HIS A 201 -4.85 12.20 -9.71
C HIS A 201 -4.81 13.54 -10.46
N ARG A 202 -4.81 14.67 -9.73
CA ARG A 202 -4.76 16.00 -10.34
C ARG A 202 -3.49 16.22 -11.17
N MET A 203 -2.35 15.68 -10.73
CA MET A 203 -1.09 15.81 -11.46
C MET A 203 -1.01 14.87 -12.67
N CYS A 204 -1.56 13.65 -12.58
CA CYS A 204 -1.76 12.80 -13.75
C CYS A 204 -2.66 13.48 -14.78
N ASP A 205 -3.80 14.03 -14.35
CA ASP A 205 -4.72 14.74 -15.24
C ASP A 205 -4.08 15.97 -15.87
N ARG A 206 -3.23 16.70 -15.13
CA ARG A 206 -2.48 17.85 -15.65
C ARG A 206 -1.42 17.41 -16.66
N ALA A 207 -0.65 16.36 -16.36
CA ALA A 207 0.37 15.82 -17.26
C ALA A 207 -0.24 15.26 -18.55
N GLU A 208 -1.36 14.54 -18.44
CA GLU A 208 -2.09 14.03 -19.60
C GLU A 208 -2.71 15.16 -20.42
N ARG A 209 -3.20 16.22 -19.78
CA ARG A 209 -3.66 17.43 -20.46
C ARG A 209 -2.53 18.15 -21.18
N MET A 210 -1.37 18.35 -20.54
CA MET A 210 -0.19 18.95 -21.18
C MET A 210 0.25 18.15 -22.41
N ARG A 211 0.14 16.81 -22.37
CA ARG A 211 0.40 15.95 -23.54
C ARG A 211 -0.64 16.10 -24.67
N ARG A 212 -1.91 16.35 -24.35
CA ARG A 212 -3.00 16.37 -25.34
C ARG A 212 -3.33 17.77 -25.87
N ALA A 213 -3.17 18.82 -25.07
CA ALA A 213 -3.50 20.20 -25.42
C ALA A 213 -2.66 21.21 -24.60
N PRO A 214 -1.38 21.42 -24.98
CA PRO A 214 -0.51 22.41 -24.33
C PRO A 214 -1.09 23.83 -24.46
N GLN A 215 -1.07 24.61 -23.38
CA GLN A 215 -1.42 26.03 -23.48
C GLN A 215 -0.24 26.86 -24.04
N PRO A 216 -0.48 28.02 -24.67
CA PRO A 216 0.56 28.80 -25.35
C PRO A 216 1.73 29.23 -24.43
N HIS A 217 1.48 29.38 -23.13
CA HIS A 217 2.51 29.72 -22.13
C HIS A 217 3.21 28.49 -21.53
N GLU A 218 2.66 27.29 -21.71
CA GLU A 218 3.23 26.01 -21.26
C GLU A 218 4.00 25.30 -22.40
N ALA A 219 3.84 25.73 -23.66
CA ALA A 219 4.54 25.18 -24.83
C ALA A 219 6.08 25.37 -24.79
N ALA A 220 6.58 26.28 -23.96
CA ALA A 220 8.01 26.48 -23.71
C ALA A 220 8.59 25.50 -22.67
N LEU A 221 7.74 24.74 -21.97
CA LEU A 221 8.11 23.82 -20.87
C LEU A 221 7.88 22.34 -21.23
N ALA A 222 7.27 22.04 -22.37
CA ALA A 222 7.05 20.69 -22.90
C ALA A 222 8.23 20.24 -23.79
#